data_AF-A0A2S9A2M3-F1
#
_entry.id   AF-A0A2S9A2M3-F1
#
_cell.length_a   1.000
_cell.length_b   1.000
_cell.length_c   1.000
_cell.angle_alpha   90.00
_cell.angle_beta   90.00
_cell.angle_gamma   90.00
#
_symmetry.space_group_name_H-M   'P 1'
#
loop_
_entity.id
_entity.type
_entity.pdbx_description
1 polymer ?
#
loop_
_entity_poly.entity_id
_entity_poly.type
_entity_poly.pdbx_seq_one_letter_code
_entity_poly.pdbx_strand_id
1 'polypeptide(L)'
;MTRAPRDRLLDMLASCDAIADHINRDDTDEGILFDALRMRLLEIGEAAKDLPTGLTDTEPEIPWSMIIRTRDRLAHHYFDTTHAIVFEAAHHEVPVLAQAVHRMLAVLDEA
;
A
#
# COMPACT_ATOMS: atom_id res chain seq x y z
N MET A 1 -14.91 4.51 13.57
CA MET A 1 -13.99 5.36 14.35
C MET A 1 -13.12 6.11 13.36
N THR A 2 -13.07 7.44 13.43
CA THR A 2 -12.19 8.23 12.55
C THR A 2 -10.76 8.10 13.05
N ARG A 3 -9.87 7.50 12.25
CA ARG A 3 -8.43 7.41 12.55
C ARG A 3 -7.72 8.64 12.03
N ALA A 4 -6.70 9.12 12.75
CA ALA A 4 -5.93 10.30 12.34
C ALA A 4 -5.15 10.02 11.05
N PRO A 5 -4.90 11.03 10.19
CA PRO A 5 -4.11 10.86 8.97
C PRO A 5 -2.74 10.24 9.21
N ARG A 6 -2.06 10.65 10.30
CA ARG A 6 -0.76 10.10 10.71
C ARG A 6 -0.82 8.59 10.95
N ASP A 7 -1.84 8.10 11.65
CA ASP A 7 -2.00 6.67 11.92
C ASP A 7 -2.19 5.86 10.64
N ARG A 8 -2.91 6.42 9.66
CA ARG A 8 -3.13 5.77 8.36
C ARG A 8 -1.86 5.69 7.53
N LEU A 9 -1.06 6.76 7.53
CA LEU A 9 0.26 6.74 6.88
C LEU A 9 1.18 5.71 7.54
N LEU A 10 1.14 5.58 8.88
CA LEU A 10 1.90 4.56 9.58
C LEU A 10 1.43 3.14 9.24
N ASP A 11 0.12 2.91 9.10
CA ASP A 11 -0.39 1.61 8.63
C ASP A 11 0.14 1.30 7.22
N MET A 12 0.11 2.29 6.32
CA MET A 12 0.63 2.12 4.96
C MET A 12 2.11 1.75 4.97
N LEU A 13 2.94 2.42 5.76
CA LEU A 13 4.36 2.06 5.90
C LEU A 13 4.54 0.66 6.46
N ALA A 14 3.82 0.31 7.53
CA ALA A 14 3.90 -1.03 8.09
C ALA A 14 3.55 -2.12 7.06
N SER A 15 2.55 -1.89 6.21
CA SER A 15 2.21 -2.80 5.11
C SER A 15 3.28 -2.80 4.00
N CYS A 16 3.90 -1.66 3.67
CA CYS A 16 5.01 -1.59 2.71
C CYS A 16 6.24 -2.35 3.21
N ASP A 17 6.62 -2.15 4.47
CA ASP A 17 7.75 -2.84 5.10
C ASP A 17 7.51 -4.35 5.17
N ALA A 18 6.29 -4.77 5.53
CA ALA A 18 5.93 -6.19 5.51
C ALA A 18 6.03 -6.80 4.10
N ILE A 19 5.64 -6.07 3.05
CA ILE A 19 5.82 -6.51 1.66
C ILE A 19 7.30 -6.70 1.34
N ALA A 20 8.15 -5.72 1.67
CA ALA A 20 9.59 -5.81 1.44
C ALA A 20 10.19 -7.02 2.19
N ASP A 21 9.80 -7.24 3.45
CA ASP A 21 10.23 -8.39 4.23
C ASP A 21 9.77 -9.71 3.61
N HIS A 22 8.54 -9.79 3.10
CA HIS A 22 8.03 -11.01 2.46
C HIS A 22 8.79 -11.37 1.18
N ILE A 23 9.10 -10.38 0.34
CA ILE A 23 9.83 -10.59 -0.92
C ILE A 23 11.27 -11.06 -0.66
N ASN A 24 11.91 -10.56 0.39
CA ASN A 24 13.31 -10.88 0.71
C ASN A 24 13.49 -12.23 1.43
N ARG A 25 12.43 -13.02 1.62
CA ARG A 25 12.51 -14.34 2.27
C ARG A 25 12.72 -15.44 1.23
N ASP A 26 13.93 -15.98 1.19
CA ASP A 26 14.40 -16.96 0.19
C ASP A 26 13.58 -18.26 0.11
N ASP A 27 12.88 -18.68 1.18
CA ASP A 27 12.22 -19.99 1.27
C ASP A 27 10.67 -19.94 1.35
N THR A 28 10.05 -18.84 0.93
CA THR A 28 8.57 -18.73 0.97
C THR A 28 7.92 -19.37 -0.26
N ASP A 29 6.95 -20.26 -0.06
CA ASP A 29 6.11 -20.78 -1.14
C ASP A 29 5.42 -19.63 -1.90
N GLU A 30 5.41 -19.68 -3.22
CA GLU A 30 4.89 -18.59 -4.07
C GLU A 30 3.41 -18.30 -3.80
N GLY A 31 2.60 -19.32 -3.51
CA GLY A 31 1.18 -19.15 -3.18
C GLY A 31 0.99 -18.46 -1.84
N ILE A 32 1.77 -18.86 -0.83
CA ILE A 32 1.78 -18.19 0.48
C ILE A 32 2.25 -16.74 0.34
N LEU A 33 3.30 -16.50 -0.45
CA LEU A 33 3.83 -15.17 -0.71
C LEU A 33 2.77 -14.31 -1.40
N PHE A 34 2.11 -14.83 -2.44
CA PHE A 34 1.04 -14.13 -3.14
C PHE A 34 -0.11 -13.73 -2.19
N ASP A 35 -0.56 -14.63 -1.33
CA ASP A 35 -1.62 -14.34 -0.36
C ASP A 35 -1.19 -13.26 0.65
N ALA A 36 0.05 -13.33 1.14
CA ALA A 36 0.60 -12.32 2.05
C ALA A 36 0.68 -10.94 1.38
N LEU A 37 1.23 -10.86 0.17
CA LEU A 37 1.33 -9.62 -0.61
C LEU A 37 -0.04 -9.01 -0.87
N ARG A 38 -1.03 -9.82 -1.27
CA ARG A 38 -2.40 -9.36 -1.49
C ARG A 38 -3.02 -8.76 -0.24
N MET A 39 -2.83 -9.38 0.92
CA MET A 39 -3.38 -8.86 2.16
C MET A 39 -2.77 -7.49 2.50
N ARG A 40 -1.45 -7.33 2.33
CA ARG A 40 -0.78 -6.05 2.57
C ARG A 40 -1.24 -4.96 1.59
N LEU A 41 -1.38 -5.28 0.30
CA LEU A 41 -1.88 -4.34 -0.71
C LEU A 41 -3.33 -3.90 -0.43
N LEU A 42 -4.17 -4.81 0.07
CA LEU A 42 -5.53 -4.49 0.48
C LEU A 42 -5.55 -3.47 1.63
N GLU A 43 -4.71 -3.68 2.65
CA GLU A 43 -4.59 -2.78 3.79
C GLU A 43 -4.08 -1.39 3.39
N ILE A 44 -3.11 -1.32 2.47
CA ILE A 44 -2.64 -0.06 1.90
C ILE A 44 -3.81 0.71 1.26
N GLY A 45 -4.62 0.04 0.44
CA GLY A 45 -5.79 0.66 -0.19
C GLY A 45 -6.87 1.11 0.80
N GLU A 46 -7.08 0.35 1.89
CA GLU A 46 -8.00 0.73 2.96
C GLU A 46 -7.51 1.97 3.72
N ALA A 47 -6.23 1.99 4.11
CA ALA A 47 -5.62 3.10 4.83
C ALA A 47 -5.65 4.39 3.99
N ALA A 48 -5.33 4.28 2.69
CA ALA A 48 -5.29 5.40 1.75
C ALA A 48 -6.65 6.06 1.51
N LYS A 49 -7.76 5.31 1.61
CA LYS A 49 -9.11 5.78 1.23
C LYS A 49 -9.54 7.05 1.95
N ASP A 50 -9.22 7.19 3.24
CA ASP A 50 -9.66 8.33 4.04
C ASP A 50 -8.51 9.29 4.36
N LEU A 51 -7.42 9.26 3.58
CA LEU A 51 -6.42 10.32 3.64
C LEU A 51 -7.03 11.65 3.15
N PRO A 52 -6.76 12.78 3.82
CA PRO A 52 -7.20 14.08 3.34
C PRO A 52 -6.60 14.40 1.98
N THR A 53 -7.38 15.02 1.08
CA THR A 53 -6.89 15.40 -0.25
C THR A 53 -5.68 16.32 -0.18
N GLY A 54 -5.67 17.27 0.76
CA GLY A 54 -4.53 18.17 0.96
C GLY A 54 -3.21 17.46 1.30
N LEU A 55 -3.26 16.21 1.77
CA LEU A 55 -2.07 15.40 2.01
C LEU A 55 -1.69 14.59 0.76
N THR A 56 -2.66 13.98 0.06
CA THR A 56 -2.38 13.27 -1.20
C THR A 56 -1.93 14.21 -2.32
N ASP A 57 -2.36 15.48 -2.28
CA ASP A 57 -1.98 16.53 -3.24
C ASP A 57 -0.49 16.93 -3.10
N THR A 58 0.18 16.58 -1.99
CA THR A 58 1.64 16.78 -1.87
C THR A 58 2.44 15.74 -2.65
N GLU A 59 1.80 14.64 -3.08
CA GLU A 59 2.39 13.52 -3.81
C GLU A 59 1.56 13.18 -5.07
N PRO A 60 1.46 14.10 -6.05
CA PRO A 60 0.55 13.97 -7.20
C PRO A 60 0.97 12.89 -8.22
N GLU A 61 2.23 12.47 -8.20
CA GLU A 61 2.75 11.38 -9.05
C GLU A 61 2.26 10.00 -8.59
N ILE A 62 1.79 9.88 -7.34
CA ILE A 62 1.25 8.64 -6.81
C ILE A 62 -0.20 8.45 -7.30
N PRO A 63 -0.55 7.31 -7.92
CA PRO A 63 -1.88 7.07 -8.46
C PRO A 63 -2.87 6.70 -7.34
N TRP A 64 -3.17 7.63 -6.43
CA TRP A 64 -4.00 7.42 -5.24
C TRP A 64 -5.34 6.75 -5.53
N SER A 65 -6.04 7.18 -6.58
CA SER A 65 -7.31 6.57 -6.98
C SER A 65 -7.16 5.10 -7.38
N MET A 66 -6.03 4.72 -7.97
CA MET A 66 -5.75 3.32 -8.30
C MET A 66 -5.48 2.52 -7.02
N ILE A 67 -4.63 3.04 -6.13
CA ILE A 67 -4.30 2.39 -4.85
C ILE A 67 -5.56 2.12 -4.03
N ILE A 68 -6.47 3.09 -3.92
CA ILE A 68 -7.73 2.93 -3.20
C ILE A 68 -8.60 1.84 -3.85
N ARG A 69 -8.65 1.80 -5.18
CA ARG A 69 -9.43 0.79 -5.93
C ARG A 69 -8.82 -0.61 -5.84
N THR A 70 -7.53 -0.74 -5.56
CA THR A 70 -6.86 -2.04 -5.37
C THR A 70 -7.50 -2.83 -4.24
N ARG A 71 -7.91 -2.19 -3.14
CA ARG A 71 -8.66 -2.86 -2.06
C ARG A 71 -9.91 -3.56 -2.59
N ASP A 72 -10.76 -2.84 -3.31
CA ASP A 72 -12.03 -3.37 -3.80
C ASP A 72 -11.80 -4.51 -4.80
N ARG A 73 -10.78 -4.37 -5.66
CA ARG A 73 -10.38 -5.44 -6.59
C ARG A 73 -9.91 -6.69 -5.84
N LEU A 74 -9.03 -6.55 -4.86
CA LEU A 74 -8.48 -7.67 -4.10
C LEU A 74 -9.50 -8.34 -3.17
N ALA A 75 -10.51 -7.60 -2.70
CA ALA A 75 -11.58 -8.11 -1.83
C ALA A 75 -12.73 -8.76 -2.61
N HIS A 76 -13.17 -8.17 -3.72
CA HIS A 76 -14.42 -8.55 -4.41
C HIS A 76 -14.21 -9.14 -5.81
N HIS A 77 -13.10 -8.79 -6.48
CA HIS A 77 -12.76 -9.26 -7.83
C HIS A 77 -11.44 -10.03 -7.83
N TYR A 78 -11.20 -10.79 -6.75
CA TYR A 78 -9.92 -11.46 -6.54
C TYR A 78 -9.59 -12.48 -7.63
N PHE A 79 -10.60 -13.10 -8.24
CA PHE A 79 -10.44 -14.07 -9.32
C PHE A 79 -9.86 -13.45 -10.60
N ASP A 80 -9.97 -12.12 -10.78
CA ASP A 80 -9.44 -11.39 -11.93
C ASP A 80 -8.04 -10.81 -11.69
N THR A 81 -7.42 -11.08 -10.53
CA THR A 81 -6.08 -10.56 -10.20
C THR A 81 -5.03 -11.63 -10.40
N THR A 82 -4.12 -11.40 -11.34
CA THR A 82 -3.03 -12.34 -11.66
C THR A 82 -1.88 -12.17 -10.68
N HIS A 83 -1.10 -13.25 -10.49
CA HIS A 83 0.15 -13.21 -9.70
C HIS A 83 1.07 -12.10 -10.22
N ALA A 84 1.25 -12.02 -11.53
CA ALA A 84 2.08 -11.00 -12.17
C ALA A 84 1.74 -9.56 -11.72
N ILE A 85 0.45 -9.19 -11.62
CA ILE A 85 0.05 -7.85 -11.19
C ILE A 85 0.43 -7.60 -9.72
N VAL A 86 0.21 -8.58 -8.85
CA VAL A 86 0.52 -8.44 -7.42
C VAL A 86 2.03 -8.35 -7.20
N PHE A 87 2.80 -9.22 -7.86
CA PHE A 87 4.26 -9.20 -7.75
C PHE A 87 4.87 -7.93 -8.35
N GLU A 88 4.33 -7.43 -9.47
CA GLU A 88 4.75 -6.15 -10.06
C GLU A 88 4.52 -4.98 -9.11
N ALA A 89 3.31 -4.87 -8.55
CA ALA A 89 3.00 -3.84 -7.56
C ALA A 89 3.94 -3.94 -6.35
N ALA A 90 4.18 -5.15 -5.85
CA ALA A 90 5.00 -5.37 -4.68
C ALA A 90 6.50 -5.04 -4.91
N HIS A 91 7.04 -5.31 -6.08
CA HIS A 91 8.47 -5.07 -6.39
C HIS A 91 8.75 -3.63 -6.83
N HIS A 92 7.83 -2.98 -7.55
CA HIS A 92 8.12 -1.72 -8.21
C HIS A 92 7.28 -0.54 -7.71
N GLU A 93 6.00 -0.75 -7.43
CA GLU A 93 5.08 0.35 -7.05
C GLU A 93 5.13 0.64 -5.54
N VAL A 94 5.16 -0.41 -4.72
CA VAL A 94 5.18 -0.31 -3.25
C VAL A 94 6.41 0.44 -2.73
N PRO A 95 7.65 0.21 -3.23
CA PRO A 95 8.81 1.01 -2.78
C PRO A 95 8.69 2.50 -3.08
N VAL A 96 8.07 2.86 -4.21
CA VAL A 96 7.81 4.26 -4.59
C VAL A 96 6.76 4.87 -3.66
N LEU A 97 5.69 4.12 -3.36
CA LEU A 97 4.68 4.52 -2.40
C LEU A 97 5.26 4.74 -1.01
N ALA A 98 6.11 3.84 -0.51
CA ALA A 98 6.74 3.97 0.81
C ALA A 98 7.52 5.28 0.94
N GLN A 99 8.28 5.66 -0.10
CA GLN A 99 9.02 6.93 -0.13
C GLN A 99 8.09 8.14 -0.08
N ALA A 100 6.96 8.10 -0.81
CA ALA A 100 5.95 9.17 -0.76
C ALA A 100 5.32 9.29 0.62
N VAL A 101 4.95 8.16 1.24
CA VAL A 101 4.36 8.15 2.59
C VAL A 101 5.34 8.70 3.63
N HIS A 102 6.64 8.41 3.53
CA HIS A 102 7.65 9.03 4.39
C HIS A 102 7.69 10.56 4.25
N ARG A 103 7.62 11.09 3.02
CA ARG A 103 7.56 12.54 2.79
C ARG A 103 6.28 13.16 3.36
N MET A 104 5.14 12.49 3.20
CA MET A 104 3.86 12.95 3.75
C MET A 104 3.87 12.99 5.29
N LEU A 105 4.53 12.01 5.94
CA LEU A 105 4.72 12.05 7.41
C LEU A 105 5.59 13.23 7.84
N ALA A 106 6.66 13.54 7.11
CA ALA A 106 7.49 14.70 7.41
C ALA A 106 6.69 16.02 7.32
N VAL A 107 5.83 16.17 6.31
CA VAL A 107 4.92 17.33 6.18
C VAL A 107 3.99 17.47 7.39
N LEU A 108 3.48 16.35 7.93
CA LEU A 108 2.62 16.38 9.12
C LEU A 108 3.37 16.70 10.41
N ASP A 109 4.62 16.29 10.53
CA ASP A 109 5.45 16.57 11.71
C ASP A 109 5.99 18.03 11.70
N GLU A 110 6.00 18.70 10.54
CA GLU A 110 6.38 20.11 10.36
C GLU A 110 5.21 21.11 10.49
N ALA A 111 3.96 20.63 10.49
CA ALA A 111 2.73 21.43 10.54
C ALA A 111 2.21 21.67 11.97
#